data_AF-A0A2M6Y0H6-F1
#
_entry.id   AF-A0A2M6Y0H6-F1
#
_cell.length_a   1.000
_cell.length_b   1.000
_cell.length_c   1.000
_cell.angle_alpha   90.00
_cell.angle_beta   90.00
_cell.angle_gamma   90.00
#
_symmetry.space_group_name_H-M   'P 1'
#
loop_
_entity.id
_entity.type
_entity.pdbx_description
1 polymer ?
#
loop_
_entity_poly.entity_id
_entity_poly.type
_entity_poly.pdbx_seq_one_letter_code
_entity_poly.pdbx_strand_id
1 'polypeptide(L)' 'MNILLCNGKGGTGKTTLTVLLAHALAEAGKKVAVLDRDPQGTATKWLNECESKKVIISGLLTCQES' A
#
# COMPACT_ATOMS: atom_id res chain seq x y z
N MET A 1 -8.39 -8.98 -8.36
CA MET A 1 -9.33 -8.23 -7.49
C MET A 1 -8.62 -6.94 -7.11
N ASN A 2 -9.27 -5.79 -7.30
CA ASN A 2 -8.67 -4.48 -7.04
C ASN A 2 -9.45 -3.81 -5.92
N ILE A 3 -8.75 -3.28 -4.92
CA ILE A 3 -9.34 -2.61 -3.75
C ILE A 3 -8.73 -1.21 -3.68
N LEU A 4 -9.57 -0.17 -3.71
CA LEU A 4 -9.14 1.23 -3.62
C LEU A 4 -9.58 1.81 -2.28
N LEU A 5 -8.62 2.36 -1.53
CA LEU A 5 -8.87 3.08 -0.29
C LEU A 5 -8.62 4.57 -0.53
N CYS A 6 -9.70 5.35 -0.69
CA CYS A 6 -9.65 6.78 -0.99
C CYS A 6 -10.47 7.58 0.03
N ASN A 7 -9.93 8.72 0.46
CA ASN A 7 -10.60 9.68 1.35
C ASN A 7 -9.82 11.00 1.33
N GLY A 8 -10.50 12.11 1.02
CA GLY A 8 -9.90 13.44 0.86
C GLY A 8 -9.39 14.08 2.15
N LYS A 9 -9.77 13.55 3.32
CA LYS A 9 -9.27 14.00 4.62
C LYS A 9 -8.02 13.21 5.02
N GLY A 10 -6.98 13.93 5.47
CA GLY A 10 -5.78 13.34 6.07
C GLY A 10 -6.09 12.63 7.41
N GLY A 11 -5.28 11.62 7.76
CA GLY A 11 -5.36 10.97 9.08
C GLY A 11 -6.53 10.01 9.30
N THR A 12 -7.27 9.63 8.26
CA THR A 12 -8.43 8.71 8.38
C THR A 12 -8.07 7.23 8.34
N GLY A 13 -6.79 6.88 8.53
CA GLY A 13 -6.35 5.49 8.61
C GLY A 13 -6.29 4.70 7.30
N LYS A 14 -6.41 5.36 6.12
CA LYS A 14 -6.35 4.69 4.81
C LYS A 14 -5.09 3.84 4.66
N THR A 15 -3.94 4.47 4.87
CA THR A 15 -2.61 3.85 4.75
C THR A 15 -2.48 2.66 5.69
N THR A 16 -2.89 2.85 6.95
CA THR A 16 -2.89 1.79 7.97
C THR A 16 -3.75 0.60 7.52
N LEU A 17 -4.96 0.87 7.04
CA LEU A 17 -5.86 -0.18 6.56
C LEU A 17 -5.32 -0.87 5.31
N THR A 18 -4.70 -0.14 4.38
CA THR A 18 -4.04 -0.71 3.19
C THR A 18 -2.98 -1.72 3.59
N VAL A 19 -2.09 -1.35 4.52
CA VAL A 19 -1.00 -2.23 4.98
C VAL A 19 -1.53 -3.47 5.69
N LEU A 20 -2.48 -3.29 6.61
CA LEU A 20 -3.08 -4.41 7.36
C LEU A 20 -3.85 -5.36 6.44
N LEU A 21 -4.61 -4.84 5.48
CA LEU A 21 -5.33 -5.65 4.52
C LEU A 21 -4.38 -6.41 3.60
N ALA A 22 -3.32 -5.75 3.13
CA ALA A 22 -2.30 -6.40 2.30
C ALA A 22 -1.60 -7.53 3.05
N HIS A 23 -1.28 -7.31 4.33
CA HIS A 23 -0.70 -8.33 5.20
C HIS A 23 -1.64 -9.53 5.38
N ALA A 24 -2.91 -9.29 5.77
CA ALA A 24 -3.88 -10.37 5.97
C ALA A 24 -4.13 -11.19 4.69
N LEU A 25 -4.19 -10.54 3.53
CA LEU A 25 -4.34 -11.23 2.24
C LEU A 25 -3.09 -12.05 1.88
N ALA A 26 -1.90 -11.55 2.20
CA ALA A 26 -0.65 -12.28 2.01
C ALA A 26 -0.53 -13.48 2.97
N GLU A 27 -0.99 -13.34 4.22
CA GLU A 27 -1.09 -14.45 5.17
C GLU A 27 -2.07 -15.53 4.69
N ALA A 28 -3.18 -15.13 4.08
CA ALA A 28 -4.13 -16.03 3.41
C ALA A 28 -3.58 -16.67 2.11
N GLY A 29 -2.28 -16.52 1.82
CA GLY A 29 -1.62 -17.13 0.66
C GLY A 29 -1.93 -16.46 -0.68
N LYS A 30 -2.53 -15.26 -0.68
CA LYS A 30 -2.75 -14.50 -1.91
C LYS A 30 -1.51 -13.72 -2.29
N LYS A 31 -1.27 -13.59 -3.60
CA LYS A 31 -0.29 -12.64 -4.12
C LYS A 31 -0.90 -11.25 -4.08
N VAL A 32 -0.29 -10.34 -3.32
CA VAL A 32 -0.78 -8.98 -3.12
C VAL A 32 0.26 -7.99 -3.60
N ALA A 33 -0.22 -6.97 -4.30
CA ALA A 33 0.57 -5.79 -4.65
C ALA A 33 -0.07 -4.56 -4.00
N VAL A 34 0.76 -3.70 -3.41
CA VAL A 34 0.33 -2.40 -2.87
C VAL A 34 0.84 -1.29 -3.78
N LEU A 35 -0.07 -0.41 -4.22
CA LEU A 35 0.24 0.81 -4.95
C LEU A 35 0.00 2.01 -4.03
N ASP A 36 1.07 2.74 -3.71
CA ASP A 36 1.01 3.93 -2.89
C ASP A 36 1.01 5.18 -3.77
N ARG A 37 -0.13 5.87 -3.86
CA ARG A 37 -0.25 7.17 -4.54
C ARG A 37 -0.28 8.36 -3.58
N ASP A 38 -0.01 8.15 -2.29
CA ASP A 38 0.15 9.26 -1.35
C ASP A 38 1.54 9.89 -1.57
N PRO A 39 1.64 11.21 -1.83
CA PRO A 39 2.94 11.90 -1.94
C PRO A 39 3.86 11.69 -0.73
N GLN A 40 3.31 11.38 0.45
CA GLN A 40 4.10 11.10 1.65
C GLN A 40 4.77 9.72 1.64
N GLY A 41 4.32 8.81 0.78
CA GLY A 41 4.85 7.46 0.64
C GLY A 41 4.78 6.64 1.94
N THR A 42 3.85 6.96 2.84
CA THR A 42 3.79 6.38 4.18
C THR A 42 3.54 4.87 4.15
N ALA A 43 2.74 4.36 3.19
CA ALA A 43 2.48 2.93 3.07
C ALA A 43 3.75 2.19 2.64
N THR A 44 4.47 2.77 1.68
CA THR A 44 5.72 2.23 1.14
C THR A 44 6.80 2.15 2.22
N LYS A 45 6.97 3.20 3.02
CA LYS A 45 7.94 3.22 4.14
C LYS A 45 7.65 2.13 5.16
N TRP A 46 6.40 2.05 5.63
CA TRP A 46 5.97 1.03 6.58
C TRP A 46 6.18 -0.39 6.06
N LEU A 47 5.78 -0.68 4.82
CA LEU A 47 5.93 -2.03 4.25
C LEU A 47 7.40 -2.43 4.07
N ASN A 48 8.29 -1.48 3.76
CA ASN A 48 9.72 -1.73 3.68
C ASN A 48 10.34 -1.99 5.05
N GLU A 49 9.94 -1.24 6.08
CA GLU A 49 10.41 -1.44 7.46
C GLU A 49 9.96 -2.79 8.05
N CYS A 50 8.77 -3.27 7.66
CA CYS A 50 8.23 -4.54 8.15
C CYS A 50 8.80 -5.81 7.47
N GLU A 51 9.77 -5.71 6.56
CA GLU A 51 10.44 -6.84 5.84
C GLU A 51 9.51 -7.99 5.40
N SER A 52 8.27 -7.68 5.05
CA SER A 52 7.28 -8.71 4.72
C SER A 52 7.50 -9.25 3.31
N LYS A 53 8.39 -10.25 3.18
CA LYS A 53 8.78 -10.90 1.90
C LYS A 53 7.62 -11.45 1.05
N LYS A 54 6.39 -11.51 1.58
CA LYS A 54 5.19 -11.98 0.88
C LYS A 54 4.41 -10.88 0.14
N VAL A 55 4.61 -9.60 0.48
CA VAL A 55 3.89 -8.47 -0.14
C VAL A 55 4.80 -7.83 -1.17
N ILE A 56 4.36 -7.76 -2.42
CA ILE A 56 5.10 -7.05 -3.46
C ILE A 56 4.72 -5.57 -3.37
N ILE A 57 5.70 -4.71 -3.09
CA ILE A 57 5.49 -3.28 -3.02
C ILE A 57 5.81 -2.72 -4.40
N SER A 58 4.79 -2.23 -5.10
CA SER A 58 5.00 -1.49 -6.35
C SER A 58 5.01 -0.01 -6.01
N GLY A 59 6.21 0.50 -5.72
CA GLY A 59 6.45 1.93 -5.62
C GLY A 59 6.03 2.62 -6.93
N LEU A 60 5.36 3.76 -6.78
CA LEU A 60 4.75 4.56 -7.82
C LEU A 60 5.54 4.55 -9.15
N LEU A 61 4.91 4.07 -10.23
CA LEU A 61 5.17 4.59 -11.58
C LEU A 61 4.78 6.08 -11.53
N THR A 62 5.74 6.92 -11.19
CA THR A 62 5.60 8.36 -11.42
C THR A 62 5.53 8.55 -12.92
N CYS A 63 4.31 8.59 -13.47
CA CYS A 63 4.09 9.43 -14.63
C CYS A 63 4.36 10.84 -14.12
N GLN A 64 5.57 11.35 -14.36
CA GLN A 64 5.77 12.80 -14.40
C GLN A 64 4.74 13.30 -15.41
N GLU A 65 3.69 13.94 -14.90
CA GLU A 65 2.83 14.76 -15.73
C GLU A 65 3.74 15.79 -16.38
N SER A 66 3.87 15.64 -17.70
CA SER A 66 4.44 16.58 -18.65
C SER A 66 3.73 17.93 -18.63
#